data_AF-W8BRU8-F1
#
_entry.id   AF-W8BRU8-F1
#
_cell.length_a   1.000
_cell.length_b   1.000
_cell.length_c   1.000
_cell.angle_alpha   90.00
_cell.angle_beta   90.00
_cell.angle_gamma   90.00
#
_symmetry.space_group_name_H-M   'P 1'
#
loop_
_entity.id
_entity.type
_entity.pdbx_description
1 polymer ?
#
loop_
_entity_poly.entity_id
_entity_poly.type
_entity_poly.pdbx_seq_one_letter_code
_entity_poly.pdbx_strand_id
1 'polypeptide(L)'
;MSGGGVGSDSAASSGPRVVHIYKTETGFGFNVRGQVSEGGQLRSINGELYAPLQHVSAVLENGAAEKAGIKKGDRILEVNGVSVEGATHKQVVDLIKSGGDCLTLTVISVTQQEAERLEPQEDQSGYSYIDYSDKRSLPISIPDYSIVNRNGERYIVFNIHMAGRQLCSRRYREFANLHSILRKEFAGFNFPKLPGKWPFQLSEQQLDTRRRGLEQYLEKVCAVRVIAESDAVQDFLTDSEDDISASPVDIKVMLPDHEVSTVSVRKSANAQVVWELLVQRANLTSYTQQYFYLFEIVEYNFERKLQPHEIPHQLYVQNYSTASSTCLCVRRWLFSVNRELGLPDGEQAAKFIFYQAVDEVNRGYIRAEGRLYELKALQDAKKASEYLALARTLPGYGDVVFPHCSCDSRKEGHVVPAVGIKSFRLHACREDGSLEAQMVELTWESITRWESDEESMSFCFQYNRPEKPARWVKVYTPYHSFLADCFDRIMEERKWEDSGD
;
A
#
# COMPACT_ATOMS: atom_id res chain seq x y z
N MET A 1 55.40 47.69 -0.44
CA MET A 1 54.40 47.85 -1.51
C MET A 1 53.91 46.46 -1.91
N SER A 2 52.59 46.25 -1.81
CA SER A 2 51.76 45.22 -2.48
C SER A 2 52.28 43.76 -2.46
N GLY A 3 51.74 42.82 -1.68
CA GLY A 3 50.34 42.60 -1.32
C GLY A 3 49.68 41.63 -2.32
N GLY A 4 50.11 40.36 -2.32
CA GLY A 4 49.47 39.27 -3.06
C GLY A 4 48.58 38.48 -2.11
N GLY A 5 47.30 38.87 -2.04
CA GLY A 5 46.27 38.13 -1.31
C GLY A 5 45.96 36.84 -2.04
N VAL A 6 46.23 35.72 -1.38
CA VAL A 6 45.71 34.40 -1.74
C VAL A 6 44.20 34.48 -1.56
N GLY A 7 43.46 34.46 -2.67
CA GLY A 7 42.03 34.25 -2.65
C GLY A 7 41.74 32.89 -2.05
N SER A 8 41.22 32.90 -0.84
CA SER A 8 40.60 31.74 -0.21
C SER A 8 39.43 31.30 -1.08
N ASP A 9 39.58 30.16 -1.77
CA ASP A 9 38.44 29.38 -2.23
C ASP A 9 37.62 29.03 -0.98
N SER A 10 36.55 29.80 -0.77
CA SER A 10 35.54 29.49 0.22
C SER A 10 34.97 28.13 -0.14
N ALA A 11 35.33 27.11 0.64
CA ALA A 11 34.70 25.81 0.60
C ALA A 11 33.18 26.00 0.61
N ALA A 12 32.55 25.82 -0.55
CA ALA A 12 31.11 25.92 -0.67
C ALA A 12 30.51 24.88 0.27
N SER A 13 29.70 25.32 1.21
CA SER A 13 29.04 24.47 2.19
C SER A 13 28.31 23.33 1.48
N SER A 14 28.83 22.11 1.60
CA SER A 14 28.31 20.91 0.92
C SER A 14 27.09 20.28 1.60
N GLY A 15 26.55 20.95 2.63
CA GLY A 15 25.38 20.50 3.38
C GLY A 15 24.06 21.12 2.90
N PRO A 16 22.92 20.64 3.44
CA PRO A 16 21.60 21.22 3.19
C PRO A 16 21.54 22.71 3.51
N ARG A 17 20.82 23.48 2.70
CA ARG A 17 20.56 24.91 2.92
C ARG A 17 19.10 25.25 2.69
N VAL A 18 18.59 26.17 3.50
CA VAL A 18 17.22 26.70 3.38
C VAL A 18 17.22 27.94 2.50
N VAL A 19 16.28 28.01 1.56
CA VAL A 19 16.05 29.19 0.72
C VAL A 19 14.58 29.61 0.78
N HIS A 20 14.34 30.91 0.67
CA HIS A 20 13.01 31.50 0.63
C HIS A 20 12.79 32.18 -0.71
N ILE A 21 11.75 31.76 -1.44
CA ILE A 21 11.44 32.23 -2.78
C ILE A 21 10.06 32.88 -2.76
N TYR A 22 10.01 34.17 -3.10
CA TYR A 22 8.76 34.88 -3.29
C TYR A 22 8.33 34.79 -4.74
N LYS A 23 7.06 34.43 -4.96
CA LYS A 23 6.49 34.27 -6.30
C LYS A 23 6.48 35.60 -7.04
N THR A 24 6.85 35.55 -8.32
CA THR A 24 6.81 36.69 -9.25
C THR A 24 5.75 36.46 -10.32
N GLU A 25 5.59 37.40 -11.25
CA GLU A 25 4.69 37.25 -12.40
C GLU A 25 5.01 35.99 -13.24
N THR A 26 6.28 35.56 -13.25
CA THR A 26 6.75 34.33 -13.92
C THR A 26 6.73 33.09 -13.00
N GLY A 27 6.07 33.15 -11.84
CA GLY A 27 6.07 32.11 -10.82
C GLY A 27 7.33 32.13 -9.94
N PHE A 28 7.74 30.95 -9.45
CA PHE A 28 8.95 30.82 -8.63
C PHE A 28 10.24 30.74 -9.46
N GLY A 29 10.17 30.57 -10.79
CA GLY A 29 11.33 30.66 -11.68
C GLY A 29 12.28 29.46 -11.68
N PHE A 30 11.80 28.24 -11.40
CA PHE A 30 12.58 27.01 -11.54
C PHE A 30 11.69 25.82 -11.92
N ASN A 31 12.30 24.77 -12.48
CA ASN A 31 11.62 23.53 -12.84
C ASN A 31 12.07 22.37 -11.94
N VAL A 32 11.11 21.59 -11.45
CA VAL A 32 11.37 20.37 -10.68
C VAL A 32 11.30 19.16 -11.59
N ARG A 33 12.25 18.23 -11.46
CA ARG A 33 12.21 16.89 -12.08
C ARG A 33 12.70 15.84 -11.09
N GLY A 34 12.38 14.58 -11.35
CA GLY A 34 12.85 13.46 -10.55
C GLY A 34 11.87 12.30 -10.67
N GLN A 35 12.40 11.13 -10.97
CA GLN A 35 11.63 9.89 -10.89
C GLN A 35 11.86 9.30 -9.52
N VAL A 36 10.83 9.35 -8.69
CA VAL A 36 10.84 8.79 -7.36
C VAL A 36 9.50 8.10 -7.13
N SER A 37 9.58 6.83 -6.78
CA SER A 37 8.56 6.15 -5.99
C SER A 37 9.03 6.08 -4.54
N GLU A 38 8.10 6.07 -3.60
CA GLU A 38 8.39 5.66 -2.22
C GLU A 38 9.19 4.35 -2.23
N GLY A 39 10.28 4.30 -1.46
CA GLY A 39 11.14 3.12 -1.33
C GLY A 39 12.17 2.87 -2.44
N GLY A 40 12.45 3.83 -3.34
CA GLY A 40 13.53 3.67 -4.33
C GLY A 40 14.93 3.57 -3.70
N GLN A 41 15.91 3.06 -4.47
CA GLN A 41 17.28 2.82 -3.98
C GLN A 41 17.94 4.10 -3.45
N LEU A 42 18.52 4.03 -2.25
CA LEU A 42 19.24 5.14 -1.63
C LEU A 42 20.35 5.65 -2.56
N ARG A 43 20.44 6.97 -2.73
CA ARG A 43 21.48 7.62 -3.54
C ARG A 43 22.43 8.37 -2.63
N SER A 44 23.72 8.16 -2.84
CA SER A 44 24.73 8.97 -2.17
C SER A 44 24.77 10.37 -2.77
N ILE A 45 24.57 11.39 -1.96
CA ILE A 45 24.76 12.80 -2.30
C ILE A 45 25.77 13.35 -1.30
N ASN A 46 26.91 13.83 -1.78
CA ASN A 46 28.01 14.34 -0.94
C ASN A 46 28.46 13.38 0.18
N GLY A 47 28.38 12.06 -0.05
CA GLY A 47 28.83 11.03 0.89
C GLY A 47 27.78 10.56 1.90
N GLU A 48 26.57 11.12 1.87
CA GLU A 48 25.45 10.73 2.71
C GLU A 48 24.35 10.09 1.85
N LEU A 49 23.66 9.08 2.39
CA LEU A 49 22.64 8.32 1.68
C LEU A 49 21.28 8.94 1.92
N TYR A 50 20.64 9.38 0.84
CA TYR A 50 19.28 9.91 0.86
C TYR A 50 18.33 8.97 0.14
N ALA A 51 17.07 8.93 0.56
CA ALA A 51 16.01 8.40 -0.30
C ALA A 51 15.98 9.18 -1.62
N PRO A 52 15.41 8.64 -2.71
CA PRO A 52 15.40 9.35 -3.96
C PRO A 52 14.70 10.71 -3.81
N LEU A 53 15.35 11.76 -4.33
CA LEU A 53 14.91 13.15 -4.22
C LEU A 53 14.48 13.71 -5.58
N GLN A 54 13.50 14.61 -5.55
CA GLN A 54 13.28 15.52 -6.65
C GLN A 54 14.44 16.53 -6.74
N HIS A 55 14.66 17.08 -7.93
CA HIS A 55 15.75 18.01 -8.20
C HIS A 55 15.35 19.17 -9.09
N VAL A 56 16.11 20.25 -9.00
CA VAL A 56 15.97 21.43 -9.84
C VAL A 56 16.63 21.16 -11.19
N SER A 57 15.83 21.07 -12.25
CA SER A 57 16.29 20.77 -13.61
C SER A 57 16.65 22.01 -14.42
N ALA A 58 16.03 23.15 -14.12
CA ALA A 58 16.30 24.42 -14.74
C ALA A 58 15.97 25.55 -13.75
N VAL A 59 16.70 26.66 -13.86
CA VAL A 59 16.47 27.89 -13.12
C VAL A 59 16.37 29.02 -14.14
N LEU A 60 15.35 29.85 -14.02
CA LEU A 60 15.16 31.01 -14.89
C LEU A 60 16.21 32.07 -14.57
N GLU A 61 16.97 32.48 -15.58
CA GLU A 61 17.96 33.55 -15.47
C GLU A 61 17.29 34.85 -15.00
N ASN A 62 17.88 35.50 -14.00
CA ASN A 62 17.34 36.66 -13.26
C ASN A 62 15.98 36.43 -12.57
N GLY A 63 15.51 35.18 -12.49
CA GLY A 63 14.25 34.78 -11.88
C GLY A 63 14.28 34.75 -10.35
N ALA A 64 13.11 34.53 -9.74
CA ALA A 64 12.95 34.53 -8.28
C ALA A 64 13.82 33.46 -7.58
N ALA A 65 13.83 32.23 -8.12
CA ALA A 65 14.64 31.14 -7.59
C ALA A 65 16.16 31.40 -7.66
N GLU A 66 16.65 31.98 -8.77
CA GLU A 66 18.08 32.31 -8.89
C GLU A 66 18.49 33.35 -7.85
N LYS A 67 17.68 34.42 -7.69
CA LYS A 67 17.89 35.46 -6.67
C LYS A 67 17.84 34.92 -5.24
N ALA A 68 17.07 33.86 -5.02
CA ALA A 68 16.98 33.15 -3.75
C ALA A 68 18.11 32.11 -3.53
N GLY A 69 18.99 31.90 -4.51
CA GLY A 69 20.15 31.01 -4.40
C GLY A 69 19.88 29.55 -4.76
N ILE A 70 18.79 29.26 -5.47
CA ILE A 70 18.57 27.95 -6.10
C ILE A 70 19.47 27.80 -7.33
N LYS A 71 20.08 26.62 -7.44
CA LYS A 71 20.94 26.24 -8.55
C LYS A 71 20.39 25.03 -9.29
N LYS A 72 20.67 24.94 -10.58
CA LYS A 72 20.44 23.71 -11.35
C LYS A 72 21.18 22.56 -10.70
N GLY A 73 20.51 21.41 -10.59
CA GLY A 73 21.03 20.20 -9.95
C GLY A 73 20.71 20.08 -8.47
N ASP A 74 20.30 21.16 -7.79
CA ASP A 74 19.91 21.11 -6.37
C ASP A 74 18.88 20.02 -6.13
N ARG A 75 19.09 19.18 -5.11
CA ARG A 75 18.11 18.19 -4.66
C ARG A 75 17.25 18.80 -3.57
N ILE A 76 15.94 18.60 -3.67
CA ILE A 76 14.96 19.17 -2.75
C ILE A 76 14.74 18.16 -1.63
N LEU A 77 15.10 18.55 -0.40
CA LEU A 77 14.94 17.74 0.81
C LEU A 77 13.61 18.04 1.49
N GLU A 78 13.21 19.32 1.54
CA GLU A 78 11.95 19.74 2.16
C GLU A 78 11.27 20.83 1.35
N VAL A 79 9.93 20.84 1.40
CA VAL A 79 9.07 21.89 0.86
C VAL A 79 8.18 22.40 1.99
N ASN A 80 8.29 23.69 2.33
CA ASN A 80 7.52 24.34 3.39
C ASN A 80 7.57 23.61 4.75
N GLY A 81 8.73 23.02 5.07
CA GLY A 81 8.96 22.28 6.32
C GLY A 81 8.48 20.82 6.29
N VAL A 82 7.99 20.32 5.15
CA VAL A 82 7.63 18.91 4.94
C VAL A 82 8.74 18.23 4.16
N SER A 83 9.32 17.15 4.71
CA SER A 83 10.30 16.33 4.00
C SER A 83 9.68 15.71 2.74
N VAL A 84 10.45 15.72 1.65
CA VAL A 84 10.06 15.15 0.36
C VAL A 84 10.98 14.00 -0.06
N GLU A 85 11.69 13.41 0.89
CA GLU A 85 12.43 12.17 0.70
C GLU A 85 11.51 11.02 0.29
N GLY A 86 11.75 10.42 -0.88
CA GLY A 86 10.88 9.36 -1.40
C GLY A 86 9.55 9.86 -1.98
N ALA A 87 9.27 11.17 -1.93
CA ALA A 87 8.03 11.73 -2.43
C ALA A 87 7.98 11.74 -3.97
N THR A 88 6.79 11.42 -4.49
CA THR A 88 6.49 11.49 -5.92
C THR A 88 6.57 12.92 -6.44
N HIS A 89 6.78 13.07 -7.74
CA HIS A 89 6.79 14.38 -8.39
C HIS A 89 5.50 15.17 -8.09
N LYS A 90 4.34 14.51 -8.12
CA LYS A 90 3.04 15.13 -7.84
C LYS A 90 2.98 15.67 -6.41
N GLN A 91 3.37 14.89 -5.41
CA GLN A 91 3.38 15.32 -4.01
C GLN A 91 4.26 16.55 -3.79
N VAL A 92 5.47 16.58 -4.37
CA VAL A 92 6.37 17.74 -4.27
C VAL A 92 5.77 18.98 -4.94
N VAL A 93 5.16 18.83 -6.12
CA VAL A 93 4.50 19.94 -6.81
C VAL A 93 3.28 20.45 -6.05
N ASP A 94 2.49 19.56 -5.46
CA ASP A 94 1.30 19.92 -4.67
C ASP A 94 1.70 20.68 -3.39
N LEU A 95 2.79 20.26 -2.72
CA LEU A 95 3.37 20.99 -1.58
C LEU A 95 3.91 22.38 -1.96
N ILE A 96 4.50 22.52 -3.15
CA ILE A 96 4.96 23.82 -3.65
C ILE A 96 3.76 24.74 -3.91
N LYS A 97 2.67 24.20 -4.47
CA LYS A 97 1.47 24.97 -4.81
C LYS A 97 0.64 25.37 -3.59
N SER A 98 0.59 24.53 -2.56
CA SER A 98 -0.19 24.81 -1.34
C SER A 98 0.37 25.99 -0.52
N GLY A 99 1.66 26.31 -0.68
CA GLY A 99 2.33 27.42 0.00
C GLY A 99 1.97 28.84 -0.47
N GLY A 100 1.16 28.99 -1.52
CA GLY A 100 0.73 30.31 -2.03
C GLY A 100 1.87 31.07 -2.71
N ASP A 101 2.18 32.28 -2.22
CA ASP A 101 3.15 33.20 -2.83
C ASP A 101 4.55 33.16 -2.18
N CYS A 102 4.72 32.43 -1.08
CA CYS A 102 5.99 32.25 -0.39
C CYS A 102 6.35 30.78 -0.32
N LEU A 103 7.52 30.41 -0.84
CA LEU A 103 8.02 29.05 -0.86
C LEU A 103 9.31 28.95 -0.05
N THR A 104 9.34 28.04 0.93
CA THR A 104 10.57 27.68 1.65
C THR A 104 11.03 26.31 1.19
N LEU A 105 12.28 26.21 0.71
CA LEU A 105 12.89 24.93 0.30
C LEU A 105 14.13 24.65 1.11
N THR A 106 14.28 23.42 1.58
CA THR A 106 15.59 22.90 2.03
C THR A 106 16.19 22.13 0.87
N VAL A 107 17.36 22.54 0.38
CA VAL A 107 18.03 21.94 -0.78
C VAL A 107 19.49 21.57 -0.50
N ILE A 108 19.99 20.53 -1.16
CA ILE A 108 21.40 20.15 -1.16
C ILE A 108 21.96 20.21 -2.58
N SER A 109 23.09 20.91 -2.76
CA SER A 109 23.74 21.01 -4.07
C SER A 109 24.52 19.75 -4.38
N VAL A 110 24.45 19.35 -5.65
CA VAL A 110 25.29 18.30 -6.24
C VAL A 110 26.52 18.91 -6.91
N THR A 111 27.48 18.09 -7.31
CA THR A 111 28.65 18.56 -8.05
C THR A 111 28.24 19.13 -9.41
N GLN A 112 29.05 20.06 -9.95
CA GLN A 112 28.78 20.66 -11.26
C GLN A 112 28.69 19.58 -12.37
N GLN A 113 29.53 18.56 -12.30
CA GLN A 113 29.51 17.44 -13.26
C GLN A 113 28.19 16.62 -13.18
N GLU A 114 27.60 16.48 -12.00
CA GLU A 114 26.28 15.85 -11.83
C GLU A 114 25.14 16.75 -12.29
N ALA A 115 25.28 18.08 -12.16
CA ALA A 115 24.32 19.04 -12.67
C ALA A 115 24.34 19.13 -14.21
N GLU A 116 25.52 18.99 -14.83
CA GLU A 116 25.72 19.00 -16.29
C GLU A 116 25.20 17.72 -16.96
N ARG A 117 25.27 16.56 -16.30
CA ARG A 117 24.62 15.32 -16.77
C ARG A 117 23.09 15.43 -16.92
N LEU A 118 22.49 16.50 -16.40
CA LEU A 118 21.07 16.81 -16.52
C LEU A 118 20.74 17.68 -17.75
N GLU A 119 21.73 18.02 -18.59
CA GLU A 119 21.48 18.73 -19.85
C GLU A 119 20.70 17.85 -20.85
N PRO A 120 19.53 18.31 -21.31
CA PRO A 120 18.91 17.72 -22.49
C PRO A 120 19.75 18.08 -23.72
N GLN A 121 20.07 17.10 -24.58
CA GLN A 121 20.35 17.42 -25.98
C GLN A 121 19.12 18.16 -26.53
N GLU A 122 19.35 19.35 -27.10
CA GLU A 122 18.31 20.16 -27.70
C GLU A 122 17.54 19.35 -28.74
N ASP A 123 16.26 19.07 -28.47
CA ASP A 123 15.27 18.93 -29.53
C ASP A 123 13.94 19.53 -29.08
N GLN A 124 13.42 20.36 -29.97
CA GLN A 124 12.24 21.21 -29.81
C GLN A 124 10.97 20.37 -29.71
N SER A 125 10.40 20.25 -28.52
CA SER A 125 8.95 20.21 -28.26
C SER A 125 8.72 19.97 -26.78
N GLY A 126 7.76 20.67 -26.18
CA GLY A 126 7.47 20.69 -24.74
C GLY A 126 6.92 19.37 -24.16
N TYR A 127 7.54 18.24 -24.45
CA TYR A 127 7.23 16.96 -23.83
C TYR A 127 7.96 16.84 -22.49
N SER A 128 7.20 16.57 -21.44
CA SER A 128 7.73 16.04 -20.17
C SER A 128 8.64 14.85 -20.51
N TYR A 129 9.91 14.90 -20.08
CA TYR A 129 10.82 13.77 -20.24
C TYR A 129 10.35 12.66 -19.29
N ILE A 130 9.69 11.65 -19.86
CA ILE A 130 9.23 10.46 -19.14
C ILE A 130 10.31 9.40 -19.30
N ASP A 131 10.94 8.98 -18.20
CA ASP A 131 11.92 7.90 -18.23
C ASP A 131 11.21 6.54 -18.17
N TYR A 132 11.47 5.74 -19.22
CA TYR A 132 10.86 4.43 -19.47
C TYR A 132 11.81 3.27 -19.11
N SER A 133 12.94 3.55 -18.47
CA SER A 133 13.95 2.57 -18.10
C SER A 133 13.54 1.75 -16.86
N ASP A 134 12.68 2.31 -16.00
CA ASP A 134 12.11 1.60 -14.85
C ASP A 134 11.14 0.50 -15.32
N LYS A 135 11.67 -0.72 -15.33
CA LYS A 135 10.98 -1.92 -15.78
C LYS A 135 10.83 -2.91 -14.64
N ARG A 136 9.61 -3.45 -14.51
CA ARG A 136 9.27 -4.55 -13.61
C ARG A 136 8.72 -5.72 -14.39
N SER A 137 8.98 -6.93 -13.90
CA SER A 137 8.25 -8.10 -14.39
C SER A 137 6.90 -8.16 -13.66
N LEU A 138 5.80 -8.07 -14.41
CA LEU A 138 4.46 -8.32 -13.90
C LEU A 138 3.95 -9.63 -14.52
N PRO A 139 3.42 -10.58 -13.74
CA PRO A 139 2.89 -11.85 -14.23
C PRO A 139 1.50 -11.67 -14.87
N ILE A 140 1.41 -10.82 -15.88
CA ILE A 140 0.18 -10.57 -16.64
C ILE A 140 -0.03 -11.66 -17.69
N SER A 141 -1.25 -12.14 -17.84
CA SER A 141 -1.61 -13.16 -18.83
C SER A 141 -3.02 -12.96 -19.37
N ILE A 142 -3.28 -13.57 -20.52
CA ILE A 142 -4.58 -13.66 -21.15
C ILE A 142 -4.79 -15.15 -21.51
N PRO A 143 -5.07 -16.02 -20.54
CA PRO A 143 -5.11 -17.47 -20.75
C PRO A 143 -6.18 -17.90 -21.76
N ASP A 144 -7.31 -17.21 -21.80
CA ASP A 144 -8.46 -17.59 -22.60
C ASP A 144 -9.30 -16.37 -23.08
N TYR A 145 -10.41 -16.67 -23.77
CA TYR A 145 -11.40 -15.70 -24.21
C TYR A 145 -12.81 -16.25 -23.96
N SER A 146 -13.77 -15.35 -23.85
CA SER A 146 -15.19 -15.69 -23.66
C SER A 146 -16.06 -14.97 -24.70
N ILE A 147 -17.24 -15.53 -24.96
CA ILE A 147 -18.24 -14.89 -25.81
C ILE A 147 -19.31 -14.30 -24.91
N VAL A 148 -19.44 -12.98 -24.96
CA VAL A 148 -20.43 -12.22 -24.17
C VAL A 148 -21.60 -11.86 -25.07
N ASN A 149 -22.81 -12.05 -24.54
CA ASN A 149 -24.06 -11.58 -25.14
C ASN A 149 -24.60 -10.44 -24.27
N ARG A 150 -24.50 -9.19 -24.74
CA ARG A 150 -24.95 -8.01 -24.01
C ARG A 150 -25.71 -7.08 -24.93
N ASN A 151 -26.87 -6.60 -24.49
CA ASN A 151 -27.76 -5.72 -25.26
C ASN A 151 -28.09 -6.24 -26.67
N GLY A 152 -28.21 -7.57 -26.83
CA GLY A 152 -28.46 -8.22 -28.12
C GLY A 152 -27.24 -8.34 -29.03
N GLU A 153 -26.08 -7.81 -28.64
CA GLU A 153 -24.82 -7.99 -29.35
C GLU A 153 -24.02 -9.17 -28.80
N ARG A 154 -23.49 -10.00 -29.71
CA ARG A 154 -22.58 -11.11 -29.40
C ARG A 154 -21.16 -10.73 -29.81
N TYR A 155 -20.23 -10.67 -28.86
CA TYR A 155 -18.83 -10.35 -29.13
C TYR A 155 -17.85 -11.12 -28.25
N ILE A 156 -16.58 -11.15 -28.68
CA ILE A 156 -15.50 -11.84 -27.98
C ILE A 156 -14.78 -10.87 -27.06
N VAL A 157 -14.54 -11.33 -25.82
CA VAL A 157 -13.70 -10.67 -24.82
C VAL A 157 -12.54 -11.58 -24.43
N PHE A 158 -11.40 -10.98 -24.13
CA PHE A 158 -10.19 -11.64 -23.67
C PHE A 158 -10.09 -11.46 -22.16
N ASN A 159 -9.89 -12.54 -21.41
CA ASN A 159 -9.89 -12.51 -19.96
C ASN A 159 -8.47 -12.22 -19.46
N ILE A 160 -8.28 -11.02 -18.92
CA ILE A 160 -6.97 -10.53 -18.48
C ILE A 160 -6.76 -10.94 -17.03
N HIS A 161 -5.63 -11.58 -16.77
CA HIS A 161 -5.23 -12.06 -15.45
C HIS A 161 -3.91 -11.46 -15.03
N MET A 162 -3.69 -11.36 -13.72
CA MET A 162 -2.44 -10.94 -13.12
C MET A 162 -2.11 -11.83 -11.93
N ALA A 163 -0.93 -12.44 -11.93
CA ALA A 163 -0.55 -13.46 -10.96
C ALA A 163 -1.59 -14.59 -10.83
N GLY A 164 -2.29 -14.88 -11.93
CA GLY A 164 -3.37 -15.87 -11.98
C GLY A 164 -4.69 -15.43 -11.32
N ARG A 165 -4.88 -14.14 -11.02
CA ARG A 165 -6.14 -13.52 -10.61
C ARG A 165 -6.79 -12.86 -11.80
N GLN A 166 -8.05 -13.14 -12.11
CA GLN A 166 -8.74 -12.44 -13.19
C GLN A 166 -9.03 -11.00 -12.75
N LEU A 167 -8.60 -10.02 -13.54
CA LEU A 167 -8.83 -8.60 -13.27
C LEU A 167 -10.07 -8.09 -14.03
N CYS A 168 -10.12 -8.35 -15.32
CA CYS A 168 -11.17 -7.85 -16.20
C CYS A 168 -11.29 -8.68 -17.48
N SER A 169 -12.30 -8.35 -18.28
CA SER A 169 -12.52 -8.93 -19.61
C SER A 169 -12.66 -7.84 -20.65
N ARG A 170 -11.89 -7.88 -21.73
CA ARG A 170 -11.84 -6.80 -22.74
C ARG A 170 -12.01 -7.30 -24.16
N ARG A 171 -12.87 -6.66 -24.94
CA ARG A 171 -12.93 -6.86 -26.39
C ARG A 171 -11.76 -6.16 -27.07
N TYR A 172 -11.35 -6.66 -28.23
CA TYR A 172 -10.22 -6.12 -28.98
C TYR A 172 -10.27 -4.59 -29.21
N ARG A 173 -11.45 -4.01 -29.43
CA ARG A 173 -11.60 -2.56 -29.64
C ARG A 173 -11.11 -1.74 -28.44
N GLU A 174 -11.24 -2.26 -27.23
CA GLU A 174 -10.80 -1.58 -26.00
C GLU A 174 -9.27 -1.57 -25.90
N PHE A 175 -8.59 -2.66 -26.29
CA PHE A 175 -7.13 -2.67 -26.42
C PHE A 175 -6.64 -1.64 -27.44
N ALA A 176 -7.34 -1.51 -28.57
CA ALA A 176 -7.00 -0.52 -29.58
C ALA A 176 -7.21 0.93 -29.09
N ASN A 177 -8.25 1.16 -28.29
CA ASN A 177 -8.49 2.45 -27.65
C ASN A 177 -7.40 2.77 -26.62
N LEU A 178 -7.07 1.83 -25.72
CA LEU A 178 -5.96 1.96 -24.78
C LEU A 178 -4.66 2.30 -25.51
N HIS A 179 -4.30 1.53 -26.54
CA HIS A 179 -3.10 1.79 -27.34
C HIS A 179 -3.08 3.21 -27.93
N SER A 180 -4.24 3.70 -28.41
CA SER A 180 -4.33 5.07 -28.93
C SER A 180 -4.18 6.13 -27.85
N ILE A 181 -4.67 5.88 -26.63
CA ILE A 181 -4.52 6.81 -25.49
C ILE A 181 -3.06 6.84 -25.06
N LEU A 182 -2.47 5.66 -24.81
CA LEU A 182 -1.09 5.55 -24.37
C LEU A 182 -0.09 6.14 -25.38
N ARG A 183 -0.32 5.99 -26.69
CA ARG A 183 0.53 6.61 -27.71
C ARG A 183 0.48 8.14 -27.72
N LYS A 184 -0.64 8.73 -27.30
CA LYS A 184 -0.76 10.19 -27.17
C LYS A 184 -0.09 10.68 -25.90
N GLU A 185 -0.31 9.97 -24.79
CA GLU A 185 0.20 10.31 -23.47
C GLU A 185 1.73 10.10 -23.36
N PHE A 186 2.23 9.00 -23.92
CA PHE A 186 3.64 8.59 -23.89
C PHE A 186 4.26 8.62 -25.29
N ALA A 187 4.17 9.77 -25.98
CA ALA A 187 4.60 9.90 -27.38
C ALA A 187 6.08 9.54 -27.64
N GLY A 188 6.94 9.65 -26.60
CA GLY A 188 8.36 9.26 -26.66
C GLY A 188 8.62 7.77 -26.46
N PHE A 189 7.61 6.98 -26.11
CA PHE A 189 7.76 5.53 -25.90
C PHE A 189 7.56 4.76 -27.21
N ASN A 190 8.50 3.86 -27.50
CA ASN A 190 8.38 2.93 -28.63
C ASN A 190 7.45 1.76 -28.26
N PHE A 191 6.15 1.94 -28.49
CA PHE A 191 5.15 0.93 -28.19
C PHE A 191 5.34 -0.37 -29.02
N PRO A 192 5.12 -1.54 -28.39
CA PRO A 192 5.06 -2.80 -29.12
C PRO A 192 3.91 -2.80 -30.13
N LYS A 193 4.06 -3.56 -31.22
CA LYS A 193 3.03 -3.67 -32.26
C LYS A 193 1.78 -4.34 -31.71
N LEU A 194 0.66 -3.62 -31.68
CA LEU A 194 -0.64 -4.18 -31.36
C LEU A 194 -1.12 -5.09 -32.51
N PRO A 195 -1.73 -6.27 -32.21
CA PRO A 195 -2.37 -7.09 -33.23
C PRO A 195 -3.36 -6.28 -34.08
N GLY A 196 -3.36 -6.47 -35.39
CA GLY A 196 -4.18 -5.68 -36.32
C GLY A 196 -5.67 -6.02 -36.28
N LYS A 197 -6.51 -5.08 -36.74
CA LYS A 197 -7.93 -5.34 -37.00
C LYS A 197 -8.06 -6.29 -38.19
N TRP A 198 -9.06 -7.17 -38.15
CA TRP A 198 -9.42 -8.04 -39.27
C TRP A 198 -10.88 -7.76 -39.63
N PRO A 199 -11.23 -7.59 -40.91
CA PRO A 199 -12.58 -7.17 -41.32
C PRO A 199 -13.64 -8.29 -41.27
N PHE A 200 -13.23 -9.54 -41.05
CA PHE A 200 -14.11 -10.70 -40.99
C PHE A 200 -14.11 -11.36 -39.60
N GLN A 201 -15.06 -12.25 -39.37
CA GLN A 201 -15.04 -13.12 -38.19
C GLN A 201 -13.76 -13.96 -38.21
N LEU A 202 -13.06 -13.98 -37.08
CA LEU A 202 -11.85 -14.76 -36.93
C LEU A 202 -12.16 -16.25 -36.74
N SER A 203 -11.33 -17.11 -37.31
CA SER A 203 -11.28 -18.52 -36.94
C SER A 203 -10.72 -18.70 -35.52
N GLU A 204 -10.92 -19.86 -34.90
CA GLU A 204 -10.36 -20.16 -33.57
C GLU A 204 -8.84 -20.00 -33.51
N GLN A 205 -8.14 -20.47 -34.55
CA GLN A 205 -6.68 -20.32 -34.66
C GLN A 205 -6.27 -18.84 -34.73
N GLN A 206 -7.02 -18.02 -35.46
CA GLN A 206 -6.76 -16.59 -35.55
C GLN A 206 -7.09 -15.86 -34.24
N LEU A 207 -8.13 -16.30 -33.52
CA LEU A 207 -8.49 -15.77 -32.20
C LEU A 207 -7.40 -16.05 -31.17
N ASP A 208 -6.91 -17.27 -31.11
CA ASP A 208 -5.82 -17.63 -30.21
C ASP A 208 -4.51 -16.91 -30.58
N THR A 209 -4.22 -16.76 -31.88
CA THR A 209 -3.09 -15.93 -32.33
C THR A 209 -3.22 -14.48 -31.86
N ARG A 210 -4.43 -13.91 -31.96
CA ARG A 210 -4.71 -12.56 -31.45
C ARG A 210 -4.58 -12.49 -29.93
N ARG A 211 -5.10 -13.47 -29.19
CA ARG A 211 -4.98 -13.57 -27.72
C ARG A 211 -3.51 -13.51 -27.28
N ARG A 212 -2.66 -14.37 -27.85
CA ARG A 212 -1.20 -14.37 -27.57
C ARG A 212 -0.54 -13.04 -27.90
N GLY A 213 -0.93 -12.43 -29.02
CA GLY A 213 -0.41 -11.12 -29.42
C GLY A 213 -0.84 -9.97 -28.48
N LEU A 214 -2.06 -10.02 -27.95
CA LEU A 214 -2.56 -9.07 -26.95
C LEU A 214 -1.86 -9.25 -25.60
N GLU A 215 -1.61 -10.50 -25.20
CA GLU A 215 -0.85 -10.83 -23.99
C GLU A 215 0.56 -10.25 -24.06
N GLN A 216 1.31 -10.55 -25.13
CA GLN A 216 2.66 -10.01 -25.34
C GLN A 216 2.69 -8.48 -25.44
N TYR A 217 1.62 -7.88 -25.97
CA TYR A 217 1.48 -6.43 -26.01
C TYR A 217 1.35 -5.86 -24.58
N LEU A 218 0.42 -6.39 -23.78
CA LEU A 218 0.21 -5.94 -22.41
C LEU A 218 1.43 -6.21 -21.53
N GLU A 219 2.08 -7.36 -21.65
CA GLU A 219 3.31 -7.69 -20.92
C GLU A 219 4.38 -6.61 -21.12
N LYS A 220 4.63 -6.20 -22.37
CA LYS A 220 5.63 -5.18 -22.69
C LYS A 220 5.23 -3.77 -22.26
N VAL A 221 3.93 -3.44 -22.33
CA VAL A 221 3.40 -2.13 -21.91
C VAL A 221 3.43 -2.00 -20.39
N CYS A 222 2.88 -2.99 -19.69
CA CYS A 222 2.80 -3.01 -18.23
C CYS A 222 4.16 -3.32 -17.55
N ALA A 223 5.15 -3.79 -18.31
CA ALA A 223 6.52 -3.90 -17.80
C ALA A 223 7.13 -2.53 -17.48
N VAL A 224 6.72 -1.46 -18.17
CA VAL A 224 7.23 -0.11 -17.93
C VAL A 224 6.37 0.55 -16.86
N ARG A 225 6.97 0.82 -15.69
CA ARG A 225 6.24 1.20 -14.48
C ARG A 225 5.35 2.42 -14.67
N VAL A 226 5.89 3.50 -15.21
CA VAL A 226 5.15 4.77 -15.42
C VAL A 226 3.96 4.62 -16.35
N ILE A 227 4.01 3.68 -17.31
CA ILE A 227 2.89 3.39 -18.20
C ILE A 227 1.88 2.49 -17.48
N ALA A 228 2.37 1.45 -16.79
CA ALA A 228 1.53 0.52 -16.04
C ALA A 228 0.69 1.24 -14.97
N GLU A 229 1.26 2.25 -14.31
CA GLU A 229 0.65 3.03 -13.23
C GLU A 229 -0.17 4.24 -13.75
N SER A 230 -0.28 4.42 -15.07
CA SER A 230 -1.11 5.48 -15.66
C SER A 230 -2.60 5.23 -15.43
N ASP A 231 -3.37 6.31 -15.29
CA ASP A 231 -4.84 6.27 -15.17
C ASP A 231 -5.46 5.47 -16.33
N ALA A 232 -4.92 5.62 -17.54
CA ALA A 232 -5.39 4.90 -18.71
C ALA A 232 -5.28 3.37 -18.57
N VAL A 233 -4.22 2.86 -17.94
CA VAL A 233 -4.07 1.42 -17.67
C VAL A 233 -4.96 0.99 -16.50
N GLN A 234 -5.09 1.80 -15.44
CA GLN A 234 -6.02 1.50 -14.33
C GLN A 234 -7.46 1.37 -14.82
N ASP A 235 -7.93 2.35 -15.58
CA ASP A 235 -9.27 2.36 -16.17
C ASP A 235 -9.46 1.15 -17.10
N PHE A 236 -8.44 0.83 -17.91
CA PHE A 236 -8.52 -0.33 -18.78
C PHE A 236 -8.60 -1.65 -18.02
N LEU A 237 -7.98 -1.77 -16.85
CA LEU A 237 -8.01 -2.99 -16.04
C LEU A 237 -9.25 -3.10 -15.14
N THR A 238 -10.04 -2.03 -15.00
CA THR A 238 -11.22 -1.96 -14.12
C THR A 238 -12.52 -2.19 -14.91
N ASP A 239 -13.26 -3.25 -14.62
CA ASP A 239 -14.54 -3.55 -15.31
C ASP A 239 -15.59 -2.44 -15.11
N SER A 240 -16.48 -2.26 -16.09
CA SER A 240 -17.64 -1.39 -15.94
C SER A 240 -18.66 -1.99 -14.96
N GLU A 241 -19.47 -1.17 -14.28
CA GLU A 241 -20.45 -1.63 -13.27
C GLU A 241 -21.36 -2.76 -13.79
N ASP A 242 -21.81 -2.62 -15.04
CA ASP A 242 -22.63 -3.63 -15.70
C ASP A 242 -21.89 -4.96 -15.91
N ASP A 243 -20.59 -4.95 -16.22
CA ASP A 243 -19.78 -6.15 -16.43
C ASP A 243 -19.48 -6.88 -15.11
N ILE A 244 -19.39 -6.12 -14.00
CA ILE A 244 -19.16 -6.63 -12.64
C ILE A 244 -20.40 -7.40 -12.13
N SER A 245 -21.61 -6.97 -12.52
CA SER A 245 -22.85 -7.50 -11.95
C SER A 245 -23.14 -8.98 -12.28
N ALA A 246 -22.71 -9.46 -13.46
CA ALA A 246 -23.15 -10.74 -14.02
C ALA A 246 -22.03 -11.78 -14.24
N SER A 247 -20.77 -11.37 -14.28
CA SER A 247 -19.66 -12.25 -14.68
C SER A 247 -19.14 -13.08 -13.49
N PRO A 248 -18.97 -14.40 -13.64
CA PRO A 248 -18.29 -15.21 -12.63
C PRO A 248 -16.78 -14.90 -12.60
N VAL A 249 -16.16 -15.12 -11.45
CA VAL A 249 -14.72 -14.99 -11.22
C VAL A 249 -14.29 -15.92 -10.08
N ASP A 250 -13.07 -16.44 -10.19
CA ASP A 250 -12.44 -17.20 -9.12
C ASP A 250 -11.65 -16.28 -8.19
N ILE A 251 -12.03 -16.28 -6.91
CA ILE A 251 -11.35 -15.56 -5.83
C ILE A 251 -10.51 -16.55 -5.04
N LYS A 252 -9.21 -16.26 -4.96
CA LYS A 252 -8.22 -17.02 -4.20
C LYS A 252 -8.06 -16.41 -2.80
N VAL A 253 -8.08 -17.21 -1.76
CA VAL A 253 -7.90 -16.75 -0.38
C VAL A 253 -6.86 -17.62 0.29
N MET A 254 -5.84 -17.00 0.87
CA MET A 254 -4.82 -17.70 1.64
C MET A 254 -5.38 -18.07 3.02
N LEU A 255 -5.37 -19.36 3.33
CA LEU A 255 -5.76 -19.89 4.63
C LEU A 255 -4.58 -19.75 5.63
N PRO A 256 -4.83 -19.86 6.95
CA PRO A 256 -3.79 -19.68 7.97
C PRO A 256 -2.65 -20.70 7.89
N ASP A 257 -2.89 -21.88 7.32
CA ASP A 257 -1.88 -22.92 7.04
C ASP A 257 -1.11 -22.69 5.73
N HIS A 258 -1.27 -21.51 5.12
CA HIS A 258 -0.70 -21.10 3.82
C HIS A 258 -1.26 -21.84 2.61
N GLU A 259 -2.28 -22.70 2.77
CA GLU A 259 -3.00 -23.23 1.61
C GLU A 259 -3.80 -22.13 0.92
N VAL A 260 -3.88 -22.17 -0.41
CA VAL A 260 -4.70 -21.22 -1.19
C VAL A 260 -5.99 -21.90 -1.58
N SER A 261 -7.08 -21.46 -0.98
CA SER A 261 -8.44 -21.92 -1.33
C SER A 261 -9.03 -21.02 -2.41
N THR A 262 -9.80 -21.61 -3.33
CA THR A 262 -10.44 -20.87 -4.44
C THR A 262 -11.95 -21.03 -4.39
N VAL A 263 -12.67 -19.91 -4.44
CA VAL A 263 -14.13 -19.85 -4.53
C VAL A 263 -14.56 -19.14 -5.80
N SER A 264 -15.53 -19.72 -6.50
CA SER A 264 -16.10 -19.11 -7.71
C SER A 264 -17.35 -18.32 -7.34
N VAL A 265 -17.34 -17.02 -7.62
CA VAL A 265 -18.42 -16.08 -7.27
C VAL A 265 -18.70 -15.13 -8.42
N ARG A 266 -19.76 -14.32 -8.34
CA ARG A 266 -19.90 -13.17 -9.25
C ARG A 266 -18.88 -12.08 -8.88
N LYS A 267 -18.41 -11.30 -9.85
CA LYS A 267 -17.50 -10.17 -9.59
C LYS A 267 -18.08 -9.12 -8.63
N SER A 268 -19.41 -9.00 -8.56
CA SER A 268 -20.15 -8.15 -7.61
C SER A 268 -20.36 -8.77 -6.23
N ALA A 269 -19.94 -10.02 -5.99
CA ALA A 269 -20.13 -10.65 -4.70
C ALA A 269 -19.34 -9.91 -3.62
N ASN A 270 -19.99 -9.64 -2.50
CA ASN A 270 -19.37 -9.01 -1.35
C ASN A 270 -18.59 -10.03 -0.49
N ALA A 271 -17.84 -9.52 0.47
CA ALA A 271 -16.99 -10.31 1.37
C ALA A 271 -17.80 -11.36 2.13
N GLN A 272 -19.04 -11.05 2.52
CA GLN A 272 -19.89 -12.01 3.22
C GLN A 272 -20.20 -13.25 2.39
N VAL A 273 -20.55 -13.10 1.11
CA VAL A 273 -20.82 -14.23 0.21
C VAL A 273 -19.56 -15.07 -0.02
N VAL A 274 -18.41 -14.43 -0.18
CA VAL A 274 -17.12 -15.11 -0.33
C VAL A 274 -16.78 -15.90 0.94
N TRP A 275 -17.01 -15.32 2.12
CA TRP A 275 -16.76 -15.95 3.41
C TRP A 275 -17.63 -17.20 3.61
N GLU A 276 -18.93 -17.13 3.34
CA GLU A 276 -19.86 -18.27 3.49
C GLU A 276 -19.45 -19.48 2.64
N LEU A 277 -18.96 -19.25 1.41
CA LEU A 277 -18.45 -20.32 0.54
C LEU A 277 -17.09 -20.85 1.00
N LEU A 278 -16.29 -20.00 1.64
CA LEU A 278 -14.97 -20.36 2.14
C LEU A 278 -15.05 -21.18 3.43
N VAL A 279 -15.98 -20.89 4.33
CA VAL A 279 -16.21 -21.63 5.59
C VAL A 279 -16.32 -23.14 5.34
N GLN A 280 -17.10 -23.52 4.33
CA GLN A 280 -17.28 -24.93 3.94
C GLN A 280 -15.98 -25.54 3.42
N ARG A 281 -15.21 -24.81 2.60
CA ARG A 281 -13.92 -25.28 2.07
C ARG A 281 -12.82 -25.33 3.13
N ALA A 282 -12.88 -24.43 4.10
CA ALA A 282 -11.94 -24.32 5.20
C ALA A 282 -12.29 -25.29 6.35
N ASN A 283 -13.28 -26.16 6.19
CA ASN A 283 -13.73 -27.13 7.19
C ASN A 283 -14.01 -26.50 8.58
N LEU A 284 -14.51 -25.28 8.60
CA LEU A 284 -14.94 -24.61 9.84
C LEU A 284 -16.39 -24.98 10.14
N THR A 285 -16.71 -25.18 11.42
CA THR A 285 -18.08 -25.49 11.83
C THR A 285 -18.94 -24.22 11.88
N SER A 286 -20.26 -24.38 11.97
CA SER A 286 -21.17 -23.25 12.18
C SER A 286 -20.87 -22.46 13.45
N TYR A 287 -20.26 -23.12 14.46
CA TYR A 287 -19.82 -22.51 15.70
C TYR A 287 -18.47 -21.83 15.56
N THR A 288 -17.46 -22.46 14.95
CA THR A 288 -16.08 -21.91 14.91
C THR A 288 -15.83 -20.90 13.81
N GLN A 289 -16.70 -20.82 12.78
CA GLN A 289 -16.59 -19.79 11.74
C GLN A 289 -16.60 -18.35 12.31
N GLN A 290 -17.26 -18.11 13.45
CA GLN A 290 -17.34 -16.76 14.04
C GLN A 290 -15.99 -16.25 14.59
N TYR A 291 -14.99 -17.12 14.70
CA TYR A 291 -13.64 -16.83 15.20
C TYR A 291 -12.63 -16.53 14.11
N PHE A 292 -13.08 -16.42 12.86
CA PHE A 292 -12.26 -16.13 11.69
C PHE A 292 -13.04 -15.23 10.74
N TYR A 293 -12.34 -14.50 9.89
CA TYR A 293 -12.97 -13.76 8.80
C TYR A 293 -12.00 -13.53 7.65
N LEU A 294 -12.47 -12.84 6.61
CA LEU A 294 -11.65 -12.36 5.50
C LEU A 294 -10.89 -11.09 5.87
N PHE A 295 -9.62 -11.07 5.46
CA PHE A 295 -8.70 -9.96 5.62
C PHE A 295 -8.02 -9.63 4.30
N GLU A 296 -7.71 -8.35 4.10
CA GLU A 296 -6.91 -7.86 3.00
C GLU A 296 -5.47 -7.78 3.47
N ILE A 297 -4.56 -8.42 2.74
CA ILE A 297 -3.12 -8.27 2.90
C ILE A 297 -2.75 -6.94 2.24
N VAL A 298 -2.43 -5.96 3.07
CA VAL A 298 -1.96 -4.65 2.61
C VAL A 298 -0.42 -4.60 2.66
N GLU A 299 0.14 -3.46 2.28
CA GLU A 299 1.59 -3.23 2.35
C GLU A 299 2.12 -3.34 3.80
N TYR A 300 3.44 -3.49 3.95
CA TYR A 300 4.13 -3.57 5.25
C TYR A 300 3.74 -4.77 6.16
N ASN A 301 3.29 -5.89 5.58
CA ASN A 301 2.90 -7.09 6.33
C ASN A 301 1.79 -6.85 7.37
N PHE A 302 0.90 -5.90 7.07
CA PHE A 302 -0.31 -5.66 7.84
C PHE A 302 -1.51 -6.28 7.11
N GLU A 303 -2.50 -6.72 7.88
CA GLU A 303 -3.73 -7.26 7.34
C GLU A 303 -4.92 -6.59 8.02
N ARG A 304 -5.81 -5.99 7.22
CA ARG A 304 -7.04 -5.37 7.74
C ARG A 304 -8.23 -6.30 7.52
N LYS A 305 -9.16 -6.33 8.47
CA LYS A 305 -10.42 -7.06 8.30
C LYS A 305 -11.26 -6.38 7.20
N LEU A 306 -11.88 -7.19 6.34
CA LEU A 306 -12.86 -6.69 5.37
C LEU A 306 -14.19 -6.39 6.08
N GLN A 307 -14.87 -5.36 5.61
CA GLN A 307 -16.28 -5.15 5.91
C GLN A 307 -17.14 -6.11 5.08
N PRO A 308 -18.28 -6.59 5.62
CA PRO A 308 -19.13 -7.57 4.92
C PRO A 308 -19.63 -7.13 3.53
N HIS A 309 -19.72 -5.81 3.31
CA HIS A 309 -20.20 -5.20 2.08
C HIS A 309 -19.10 -4.90 1.05
N GLU A 310 -17.82 -4.95 1.44
CA GLU A 310 -16.71 -4.76 0.50
C GLU A 310 -16.71 -5.87 -0.57
N ILE A 311 -16.21 -5.56 -1.77
CA ILE A 311 -16.21 -6.48 -2.91
C ILE A 311 -14.79 -7.01 -3.13
N PRO A 312 -14.48 -8.28 -2.78
CA PRO A 312 -13.12 -8.82 -2.86
C PRO A 312 -12.49 -8.77 -4.26
N HIS A 313 -13.30 -8.86 -5.33
CA HIS A 313 -12.81 -8.70 -6.69
C HIS A 313 -12.28 -7.29 -6.97
N GLN A 314 -12.88 -6.24 -6.40
CA GLN A 314 -12.39 -4.87 -6.57
C GLN A 314 -11.00 -4.69 -5.93
N LEU A 315 -10.76 -5.33 -4.78
CA LEU A 315 -9.45 -5.33 -4.12
C LEU A 315 -8.37 -5.99 -5.00
N TYR A 316 -8.71 -7.00 -5.81
CA TYR A 316 -7.77 -7.57 -6.77
C TYR A 316 -7.36 -6.60 -7.86
N VAL A 317 -8.32 -5.83 -8.36
CA VAL A 317 -8.10 -4.81 -9.40
C VAL A 317 -7.26 -3.67 -8.83
N GLN A 318 -7.59 -3.19 -7.63
CA GLN A 318 -6.83 -2.12 -6.96
C GLN A 318 -5.38 -2.54 -6.65
N ASN A 319 -5.18 -3.79 -6.22
CA ASN A 319 -3.85 -4.36 -5.93
C ASN A 319 -3.27 -5.19 -7.09
N TYR A 320 -3.54 -4.81 -8.35
CA TYR A 320 -3.08 -5.59 -9.50
C TYR A 320 -1.55 -5.58 -9.66
N SER A 321 -0.84 -4.55 -9.19
CA SER A 321 0.63 -4.48 -9.29
C SER A 321 1.35 -5.52 -8.43
N THR A 322 0.68 -6.13 -7.46
CA THR A 322 1.26 -7.13 -6.55
C THR A 322 1.44 -8.48 -7.25
N ALA A 323 2.65 -9.03 -7.16
CA ALA A 323 3.01 -10.33 -7.74
C ALA A 323 2.44 -11.55 -6.98
N SER A 324 1.74 -11.31 -5.86
CA SER A 324 1.09 -12.37 -5.08
C SER A 324 -0.12 -12.94 -5.81
N SER A 325 -0.34 -14.25 -5.62
CA SER A 325 -1.50 -14.97 -6.15
C SER A 325 -2.82 -14.53 -5.50
N THR A 326 -2.76 -13.84 -4.35
CA THR A 326 -3.90 -13.22 -3.68
C THR A 326 -3.45 -12.07 -2.77
N CYS A 327 -4.32 -11.08 -2.59
CA CYS A 327 -4.24 -10.08 -1.53
C CYS A 327 -5.28 -10.32 -0.43
N LEU A 328 -5.86 -11.52 -0.37
CA LEU A 328 -6.89 -11.91 0.59
C LEU A 328 -6.41 -13.09 1.41
N CYS A 329 -6.64 -13.04 2.71
CA CYS A 329 -6.38 -14.14 3.61
C CYS A 329 -7.51 -14.34 4.61
N VAL A 330 -7.49 -15.49 5.28
CA VAL A 330 -8.26 -15.73 6.49
C VAL A 330 -7.35 -15.47 7.68
N ARG A 331 -7.83 -14.69 8.65
CA ARG A 331 -7.16 -14.51 9.95
C ARG A 331 -8.14 -14.78 11.08
N ARG A 332 -7.58 -15.10 12.25
CA ARG A 332 -8.28 -15.18 13.53
C ARG A 332 -8.99 -13.86 13.81
N TRP A 333 -10.28 -13.95 14.10
CA TRP A 333 -11.17 -12.92 14.59
C TRP A 333 -11.73 -13.34 15.97
N LEU A 334 -10.78 -13.58 16.86
CA LEU A 334 -10.99 -14.02 18.24
C LEU A 334 -9.86 -13.44 19.10
N PHE A 335 -10.22 -12.81 20.21
CA PHE A 335 -9.29 -12.20 21.17
C PHE A 335 -9.26 -12.96 22.51
N SER A 336 -10.38 -13.59 22.91
CA SER A 336 -10.52 -14.32 24.16
C SER A 336 -9.74 -15.63 24.12
N VAL A 337 -8.70 -15.69 24.94
CA VAL A 337 -7.91 -16.91 25.18
C VAL A 337 -8.77 -17.99 25.84
N ASN A 338 -9.75 -17.63 26.66
CA ASN A 338 -10.64 -18.60 27.30
C ASN A 338 -11.51 -19.34 26.28
N ARG A 339 -12.09 -18.61 25.31
CA ARG A 339 -12.83 -19.22 24.20
C ARG A 339 -11.93 -20.08 23.32
N GLU A 340 -10.71 -19.61 23.08
CA GLU A 340 -9.71 -20.39 22.34
C GLU A 340 -9.37 -21.71 23.04
N LEU A 341 -9.21 -21.71 24.37
CA LEU A 341 -8.95 -22.91 25.18
C LEU A 341 -10.14 -23.88 25.21
N GLY A 342 -11.36 -23.39 24.98
CA GLY A 342 -12.57 -24.22 24.85
C GLY A 342 -12.72 -24.92 23.50
N LEU A 343 -11.85 -24.63 22.52
CA LEU A 343 -11.91 -25.28 21.22
C LEU A 343 -11.51 -26.77 21.33
N PRO A 344 -12.27 -27.71 20.74
CA PRO A 344 -11.91 -29.11 20.68
C PRO A 344 -10.51 -29.35 20.08
N ASP A 345 -9.72 -30.18 20.75
CA ASP A 345 -8.41 -30.60 20.24
C ASP A 345 -8.54 -31.24 18.84
N GLY A 346 -7.67 -30.82 17.93
CA GLY A 346 -7.64 -31.35 16.56
C GLY A 346 -8.65 -30.73 15.60
N GLU A 347 -9.55 -29.85 16.05
CA GLU A 347 -10.43 -29.07 15.17
C GLU A 347 -9.61 -28.14 14.25
N GLN A 348 -10.11 -27.90 13.04
CA GLN A 348 -9.45 -27.05 12.05
C GLN A 348 -9.22 -25.62 12.58
N ALA A 349 -10.14 -25.10 13.40
CA ALA A 349 -10.00 -23.82 14.08
C ALA A 349 -8.73 -23.75 14.96
N ALA A 350 -8.49 -24.75 15.81
CA ALA A 350 -7.32 -24.79 16.67
C ALA A 350 -6.01 -24.87 15.85
N LYS A 351 -6.01 -25.62 14.74
CA LYS A 351 -4.86 -25.68 13.81
C LYS A 351 -4.58 -24.33 13.16
N PHE A 352 -5.61 -23.63 12.70
CA PHE A 352 -5.46 -22.30 12.12
C PHE A 352 -4.89 -21.29 13.10
N ILE A 353 -5.34 -21.32 14.37
CA ILE A 353 -4.78 -20.47 15.41
C ILE A 353 -3.31 -20.81 15.67
N PHE A 354 -2.94 -22.09 15.67
CA PHE A 354 -1.54 -22.52 15.75
C PHE A 354 -0.69 -21.94 14.62
N TYR A 355 -1.08 -22.11 13.35
CA TYR A 355 -0.30 -21.60 12.23
C TYR A 355 -0.18 -20.08 12.25
N GLN A 356 -1.24 -19.38 12.63
CA GLN A 356 -1.21 -17.94 12.78
C GLN A 356 -0.28 -17.49 13.92
N ALA A 357 -0.29 -18.17 15.08
CA ALA A 357 0.64 -17.88 16.17
C ALA A 357 2.11 -18.17 15.77
N VAL A 358 2.34 -19.17 14.91
CA VAL A 358 3.66 -19.43 14.31
C VAL A 358 4.12 -18.26 13.45
N ASP A 359 3.25 -17.76 12.56
CA ASP A 359 3.53 -16.60 11.70
C ASP A 359 3.78 -15.33 12.54
N GLU A 360 2.96 -15.06 13.54
CA GLU A 360 3.08 -13.88 14.41
C GLU A 360 4.34 -13.90 15.28
N VAL A 361 4.82 -15.09 15.71
CA VAL A 361 6.15 -15.23 16.33
C VAL A 361 7.27 -14.95 15.32
N ASN A 362 7.17 -15.49 14.10
CA ASN A 362 8.18 -15.30 13.06
C ASN A 362 8.29 -13.82 12.62
N ARG A 363 7.18 -13.09 12.62
CA ARG A 363 7.11 -11.65 12.32
C ARG A 363 7.50 -10.78 13.52
N GLY A 364 7.65 -11.35 14.71
CA GLY A 364 8.01 -10.63 15.94
C GLY A 364 6.85 -9.88 16.61
N TYR A 365 5.61 -10.09 16.16
CA TYR A 365 4.42 -9.55 16.82
C TYR A 365 4.19 -10.22 18.18
N ILE A 366 4.40 -11.53 18.25
CA ILE A 366 4.53 -12.25 19.52
C ILE A 366 6.00 -12.25 19.92
N ARG A 367 6.32 -11.58 21.02
CA ARG A 367 7.70 -11.42 21.49
C ARG A 367 8.15 -12.67 22.21
N ALA A 368 8.86 -13.54 21.48
CA ALA A 368 9.39 -14.79 22.00
C ALA A 368 10.51 -14.61 23.04
N GLU A 369 11.21 -13.46 23.01
CA GLU A 369 12.34 -13.15 23.88
C GLU A 369 13.32 -14.36 23.97
N GLY A 370 13.68 -14.81 25.17
CA GLY A 370 14.58 -15.95 25.39
C GLY A 370 14.01 -17.32 25.02
N ARG A 371 12.73 -17.42 24.62
CA ARG A 371 12.03 -18.70 24.38
C ARG A 371 11.83 -19.04 22.90
N LEU A 372 12.47 -18.31 22.00
CA LEU A 372 12.39 -18.57 20.56
C LEU A 372 12.85 -19.99 20.19
N TYR A 373 13.89 -20.51 20.85
CA TYR A 373 14.39 -21.86 20.61
C TYR A 373 13.34 -22.94 20.95
N GLU A 374 12.63 -22.78 22.07
CA GLU A 374 11.55 -23.69 22.49
C GLU A 374 10.41 -23.66 21.48
N LEU A 375 9.96 -22.46 21.08
CA LEU A 375 8.92 -22.30 20.06
C LEU A 375 9.32 -22.97 18.75
N LYS A 376 10.57 -22.78 18.28
CA LYS A 376 11.09 -23.41 17.05
C LYS A 376 11.08 -24.94 17.13
N ALA A 377 11.38 -25.53 18.29
CA ALA A 377 11.32 -26.98 18.51
C ALA A 377 9.87 -27.55 18.53
N LEU A 378 8.89 -26.66 18.73
CA LEU A 378 7.47 -26.95 18.78
C LEU A 378 6.71 -26.58 17.48
N GLN A 379 7.39 -26.08 16.43
CA GLN A 379 6.79 -25.73 15.12
C GLN A 379 6.43 -26.97 14.28
N ASP A 380 5.63 -27.88 14.86
CA ASP A 380 5.01 -29.04 14.22
C ASP A 380 3.53 -29.05 14.63
N ALA A 381 2.62 -29.24 13.67
CA ALA A 381 1.18 -29.26 13.92
C ALA A 381 0.75 -30.33 14.95
N LYS A 382 1.52 -31.42 15.11
CA LYS A 382 1.28 -32.43 16.15
C LYS A 382 1.58 -31.93 17.56
N LYS A 383 2.37 -30.86 17.68
CA LYS A 383 2.71 -30.19 18.94
C LYS A 383 1.98 -28.85 19.10
N ALA A 384 0.92 -28.63 18.33
CA ALA A 384 0.18 -27.37 18.31
C ALA A 384 -0.30 -26.95 19.71
N SER A 385 -0.82 -27.90 20.51
CA SER A 385 -1.29 -27.59 21.87
C SER A 385 -0.16 -27.12 22.80
N GLU A 386 1.03 -27.73 22.72
CA GLU A 386 2.22 -27.31 23.48
C GLU A 386 2.74 -25.95 23.02
N TYR A 387 2.79 -25.75 21.69
CA TYR A 387 3.20 -24.47 21.10
C TYR A 387 2.27 -23.34 21.55
N LEU A 388 0.95 -23.55 21.46
CA LEU A 388 -0.04 -22.55 21.85
C LEU A 388 -0.04 -22.30 23.36
N ALA A 389 0.15 -23.33 24.19
CA ALA A 389 0.29 -23.15 25.63
C ALA A 389 1.48 -22.24 25.97
N LEU A 390 2.62 -22.40 25.28
CA LEU A 390 3.76 -21.51 25.42
C LEU A 390 3.47 -20.11 24.86
N ALA A 391 2.94 -20.02 23.63
CA ALA A 391 2.70 -18.77 22.92
C ALA A 391 1.74 -17.83 23.67
N ARG A 392 0.65 -18.36 24.26
CA ARG A 392 -0.34 -17.60 25.05
C ARG A 392 0.25 -16.87 26.26
N THR A 393 1.40 -17.33 26.76
CA THR A 393 2.08 -16.69 27.89
C THR A 393 3.01 -15.55 27.47
N LEU A 394 3.23 -15.35 26.17
CA LEU A 394 4.16 -14.36 25.64
C LEU A 394 3.48 -13.01 25.37
N PRO A 395 4.19 -11.88 25.52
CA PRO A 395 3.65 -10.58 25.18
C PRO A 395 3.30 -10.45 23.69
N GLY A 396 2.13 -9.91 23.39
CA GLY A 396 1.64 -9.71 22.03
C GLY A 396 0.77 -10.86 21.48
N TYR A 397 0.68 -11.99 22.19
CA TYR A 397 -0.26 -13.04 21.80
C TYR A 397 -1.70 -12.53 21.91
N GLY A 398 -2.45 -12.54 20.81
CA GLY A 398 -3.80 -11.99 20.80
C GLY A 398 -3.90 -10.61 20.17
N ASP A 399 -2.78 -9.89 20.05
CA ASP A 399 -2.81 -8.47 19.75
C ASP A 399 -2.85 -8.22 18.23
N VAL A 400 -3.68 -7.27 17.82
CA VAL A 400 -3.63 -6.66 16.50
C VAL A 400 -2.77 -5.40 16.59
N VAL A 401 -1.64 -5.39 15.90
CA VAL A 401 -0.69 -4.27 15.85
C VAL A 401 -0.89 -3.50 14.55
N PHE A 402 -1.27 -2.23 14.66
CA PHE A 402 -1.55 -1.35 13.53
C PHE A 402 -0.28 -0.62 13.06
N PRO A 403 -0.21 -0.20 11.79
CA PRO A 403 0.87 0.66 11.32
C PRO A 403 1.00 1.96 12.13
N HIS A 404 2.23 2.47 12.23
CA HIS A 404 2.48 3.71 12.95
C HIS A 404 1.73 4.88 12.30
N CYS A 405 1.20 5.76 13.13
CA CYS A 405 0.35 6.86 12.69
C CYS A 405 0.44 8.07 13.63
N SER A 406 0.03 9.23 13.14
CA SER A 406 -0.06 10.44 13.95
C SER A 406 -1.15 10.32 15.02
N CYS A 407 -0.91 10.95 16.19
CA CYS A 407 -1.87 10.95 17.30
C CYS A 407 -1.80 12.27 18.06
N ASP A 408 -2.97 12.86 18.37
CA ASP A 408 -3.07 14.14 19.07
C ASP A 408 -2.62 14.09 20.55
N SER A 409 -2.35 12.89 21.05
CA SER A 409 -1.75 12.70 22.37
C SER A 409 -0.26 13.08 22.40
N ARG A 410 0.37 13.19 21.23
CA ARG A 410 1.77 13.57 21.04
C ARG A 410 1.89 14.89 20.27
N LYS A 411 2.92 15.67 20.58
CA LYS A 411 3.27 16.89 19.84
C LYS A 411 4.17 16.60 18.63
N GLU A 412 5.04 15.60 18.76
CA GLU A 412 6.03 15.18 17.77
C GLU A 412 6.09 13.65 17.76
N GLY A 413 6.38 13.08 16.59
CA GLY A 413 6.42 11.64 16.37
C GLY A 413 5.05 10.98 16.21
N HIS A 414 5.06 9.67 15.97
CA HIS A 414 3.89 8.83 15.74
C HIS A 414 3.62 7.93 16.96
N VAL A 415 2.55 7.14 16.86
CA VAL A 415 2.27 6.00 17.75
C VAL A 415 2.02 4.75 16.93
N VAL A 416 2.33 3.58 17.49
CA VAL A 416 1.92 2.26 17.00
C VAL A 416 0.77 1.77 17.89
N PRO A 417 -0.48 1.79 17.41
CA PRO A 417 -1.61 1.24 18.16
C PRO A 417 -1.53 -0.28 18.21
N ALA A 418 -1.72 -0.87 19.38
CA ALA A 418 -1.85 -2.31 19.56
C ALA A 418 -3.08 -2.62 20.41
N VAL A 419 -3.97 -3.45 19.87
CA VAL A 419 -5.25 -3.80 20.49
C VAL A 419 -5.23 -5.26 20.91
N GLY A 420 -5.39 -5.53 22.20
CA GLY A 420 -5.44 -6.89 22.75
C GLY A 420 -6.55 -7.05 23.78
N ILE A 421 -6.91 -8.30 24.09
CA ILE A 421 -8.01 -8.60 25.03
C ILE A 421 -7.82 -7.97 26.42
N LYS A 422 -6.57 -7.74 26.84
CA LYS A 422 -6.23 -7.18 28.16
C LYS A 422 -6.24 -5.65 28.17
N SER A 423 -5.76 -5.02 27.11
CA SER A 423 -5.53 -3.58 27.07
C SER A 423 -5.40 -3.04 25.64
N PHE A 424 -5.61 -1.74 25.51
CA PHE A 424 -5.24 -0.97 24.33
C PHE A 424 -3.94 -0.20 24.59
N ARG A 425 -2.96 -0.32 23.69
CA ARG A 425 -1.63 0.27 23.86
C ARG A 425 -1.30 1.22 22.72
N LEU A 426 -0.70 2.36 23.06
CA LEU A 426 -0.14 3.33 22.13
C LEU A 426 1.37 3.42 22.39
N HIS A 427 2.16 2.76 21.55
CA HIS A 427 3.62 2.77 21.66
C HIS A 427 4.17 3.97 20.89
N ALA A 428 4.85 4.89 21.57
CA ALA A 428 5.53 6.02 20.93
C ALA A 428 6.57 5.53 19.90
N CYS A 429 6.61 6.17 18.75
CA CYS A 429 7.64 5.98 17.72
C CYS A 429 7.95 7.30 17.02
N ARG A 430 9.04 7.34 16.27
CA ARG A 430 9.37 8.45 15.36
C ARG A 430 8.47 8.41 14.13
N GLU A 431 8.52 9.46 13.32
CA GLU A 431 7.75 9.55 12.08
C GLU A 431 8.12 8.48 11.04
N ASP A 432 9.30 7.88 11.15
CA ASP A 432 9.75 6.73 10.33
C ASP A 432 9.32 5.36 10.91
N GLY A 433 8.56 5.35 12.01
CA GLY A 433 8.11 4.13 12.69
C GLY A 433 9.10 3.54 13.70
N SER A 434 10.29 4.14 13.89
CA SER A 434 11.28 3.69 14.87
C SER A 434 10.73 3.83 16.30
N LEU A 435 10.60 2.70 17.01
CA LEU A 435 10.01 2.65 18.35
C LEU A 435 10.82 3.46 19.38
N GLU A 436 10.11 4.14 20.28
CA GLU A 436 10.66 4.85 21.44
C GLU A 436 10.33 4.11 22.75
N ALA A 437 10.89 4.54 23.88
CA ALA A 437 10.67 3.84 25.14
C ALA A 437 9.27 4.06 25.73
N GLN A 438 8.60 5.15 25.38
CA GLN A 438 7.32 5.53 25.96
C GLN A 438 6.18 4.66 25.38
N MET A 439 5.35 4.12 26.27
CA MET A 439 4.15 3.40 25.90
C MET A 439 3.03 3.80 26.85
N VAL A 440 1.87 4.15 26.29
CA VAL A 440 0.64 4.33 27.06
C VAL A 440 -0.16 3.04 26.96
N GLU A 441 -0.50 2.46 28.11
CA GLU A 441 -1.35 1.28 28.20
C GLU A 441 -2.65 1.65 28.93
N LEU A 442 -3.78 1.36 28.30
CA LEU A 442 -5.11 1.67 28.78
C LEU A 442 -5.88 0.37 28.98
N THR A 443 -6.38 0.15 30.19
CA THR A 443 -7.30 -0.96 30.44
C THR A 443 -8.67 -0.64 29.86
N TRP A 444 -9.39 -1.68 29.49
CA TRP A 444 -10.71 -1.52 28.88
C TRP A 444 -11.74 -0.85 29.81
N GLU A 445 -11.61 -0.97 31.13
CA GLU A 445 -12.47 -0.26 32.11
C GLU A 445 -12.22 1.25 32.11
N SER A 446 -11.03 1.68 31.71
CA SER A 446 -10.69 3.10 31.64
C SER A 446 -11.30 3.77 30.40
N ILE A 447 -11.56 3.01 29.33
CA ILE A 447 -12.09 3.51 28.07
C ILE A 447 -13.62 3.53 28.14
N THR A 448 -14.21 4.70 27.96
CA THR A 448 -15.65 4.91 28.17
C THR A 448 -16.44 5.04 26.88
N ARG A 449 -15.81 5.54 25.81
CA ARG A 449 -16.43 5.77 24.50
C ARG A 449 -15.38 5.65 23.40
N TRP A 450 -15.81 5.25 22.21
CA TRP A 450 -15.01 5.29 21.00
C TRP A 450 -15.91 5.48 19.78
N GLU A 451 -15.35 6.03 18.73
CA GLU A 451 -16.00 6.20 17.43
C GLU A 451 -14.96 6.27 16.32
N SER A 452 -15.39 5.90 15.12
CA SER A 452 -14.64 6.03 13.88
C SER A 452 -15.14 7.26 13.14
N ASP A 453 -14.23 8.16 12.77
CA ASP A 453 -14.52 9.39 12.02
C ASP A 453 -13.93 9.29 10.61
N GLU A 454 -14.80 9.08 9.62
CA GLU A 454 -14.43 8.96 8.21
C GLU A 454 -13.92 10.28 7.61
N GLU A 455 -14.42 11.44 8.03
CA GLU A 455 -14.04 12.73 7.44
C GLU A 455 -12.60 13.08 7.79
N SER A 456 -12.19 12.78 9.02
CA SER A 456 -10.81 13.00 9.48
C SER A 456 -9.90 11.78 9.36
N MET A 457 -10.41 10.65 8.84
CA MET A 457 -9.73 9.35 8.78
C MET A 457 -9.09 9.01 10.14
N SER A 458 -9.88 9.11 11.21
CA SER A 458 -9.36 8.96 12.58
C SER A 458 -10.23 8.08 13.45
N PHE A 459 -9.57 7.38 14.37
CA PHE A 459 -10.22 6.66 15.46
C PHE A 459 -10.15 7.53 16.72
N CYS A 460 -11.32 7.84 17.27
CA CYS A 460 -11.47 8.68 18.44
C CYS A 460 -11.87 7.82 19.63
N PHE A 461 -11.21 7.97 20.78
CA PHE A 461 -11.64 7.32 22.01
C PHE A 461 -11.52 8.24 23.22
N GLN A 462 -12.41 8.02 24.19
CA GLN A 462 -12.42 8.72 25.46
C GLN A 462 -12.03 7.78 26.58
N TYR A 463 -11.13 8.22 27.46
CA TYR A 463 -10.75 7.45 28.64
C TYR A 463 -10.72 8.31 29.91
N ASN A 464 -11.04 7.67 31.03
CA ASN A 464 -10.98 8.26 32.35
C ASN A 464 -9.55 8.31 32.86
N ARG A 465 -9.24 9.40 33.57
CA ARG A 465 -7.93 9.60 34.20
C ARG A 465 -8.13 9.75 35.70
N PRO A 466 -7.25 9.17 36.53
CA PRO A 466 -7.31 9.41 37.98
C PRO A 466 -7.27 10.91 38.26
N GLU A 467 -8.27 11.39 39.01
CA GLU A 467 -8.37 12.78 39.49
C GLU A 467 -8.36 13.86 38.39
N LYS A 468 -8.63 13.49 37.13
CA LYS A 468 -8.67 14.41 35.99
C LYS A 468 -9.92 14.16 35.16
N PRO A 469 -10.44 15.18 34.45
CA PRO A 469 -11.55 14.96 33.53
C PRO A 469 -11.17 13.93 32.46
N ALA A 470 -12.17 13.20 31.99
CA ALA A 470 -12.02 12.27 30.87
C ALA A 470 -11.36 12.98 29.68
N ARG A 471 -10.50 12.27 28.95
CA ARG A 471 -9.75 12.81 27.83
C ARG A 471 -10.15 12.10 26.55
N TRP A 472 -10.42 12.88 25.51
CA TRP A 472 -10.49 12.40 24.14
C TRP A 472 -9.08 12.34 23.53
N VAL A 473 -8.84 11.29 22.77
CA VAL A 473 -7.64 11.08 21.97
C VAL A 473 -8.06 10.69 20.56
N LYS A 474 -7.37 11.25 19.57
CA LYS A 474 -7.52 10.94 18.16
C LYS A 474 -6.27 10.25 17.63
N VAL A 475 -6.48 9.12 16.96
CA VAL A 475 -5.47 8.35 16.23
C VAL A 475 -5.78 8.47 14.74
N TYR A 476 -4.93 9.15 13.98
CA TYR A 476 -5.16 9.46 12.57
C TYR A 476 -4.63 8.32 11.70
N THR A 477 -5.48 7.38 11.33
CA THR A 477 -5.09 6.15 10.63
C THR A 477 -6.12 5.79 9.57
N PRO A 478 -5.69 5.36 8.36
CA PRO A 478 -6.63 4.91 7.33
C PRO A 478 -7.39 3.64 7.74
N TYR A 479 -6.95 2.97 8.81
CA TYR A 479 -7.58 1.76 9.34
C TYR A 479 -8.52 2.04 10.52
N HIS A 480 -9.03 3.27 10.65
CA HIS A 480 -9.84 3.72 11.79
C HIS A 480 -11.09 2.84 12.01
N SER A 481 -11.77 2.42 10.94
CA SER A 481 -12.94 1.53 11.03
C SER A 481 -12.55 0.14 11.52
N PHE A 482 -11.40 -0.40 11.08
CA PHE A 482 -10.91 -1.69 11.56
C PHE A 482 -10.49 -1.61 13.04
N LEU A 483 -9.89 -0.50 13.46
CA LEU A 483 -9.55 -0.26 14.85
C LEU A 483 -10.81 -0.21 15.75
N ALA A 484 -11.87 0.43 15.28
CA ALA A 484 -13.18 0.42 15.94
C ALA A 484 -13.79 -0.99 16.01
N ASP A 485 -13.76 -1.75 14.91
CA ASP A 485 -14.21 -3.16 14.89
C ASP A 485 -13.50 -4.01 15.96
N CYS A 486 -12.19 -3.79 16.17
CA CYS A 486 -11.44 -4.49 17.22
C CYS A 486 -11.94 -4.14 18.63
N PHE A 487 -12.26 -2.88 18.89
CA PHE A 487 -12.82 -2.44 20.17
C PHE A 487 -14.21 -3.05 20.40
N ASP A 488 -15.08 -2.97 19.40
CA ASP A 488 -16.44 -3.53 19.48
C ASP A 488 -16.39 -5.05 19.70
N ARG A 489 -15.52 -5.74 18.96
CA ARG A 489 -15.34 -7.18 19.12
C ARG A 489 -14.82 -7.53 20.52
N ILE A 490 -13.80 -6.85 21.01
CA ILE A 490 -13.30 -7.13 22.37
C ILE A 490 -14.39 -6.89 23.41
N MET A 491 -15.18 -5.83 23.28
CA MET A 491 -16.27 -5.55 24.22
C MET A 491 -17.42 -6.55 24.13
N GLU A 492 -17.65 -7.16 22.96
CA GLU A 492 -18.51 -8.33 22.79
C GLU A 492 -17.92 -9.55 23.52
N GLU A 493 -16.66 -9.88 23.25
CA GLU A 493 -16.01 -11.09 23.77
C GLU A 493 -15.83 -11.06 25.29
N ARG A 494 -15.63 -9.88 25.89
CA ARG A 494 -15.54 -9.74 27.34
C ARG A 494 -16.85 -10.08 28.05
N LYS A 495 -18.00 -9.82 27.41
CA LYS A 495 -19.31 -10.21 27.95
C LYS A 495 -19.49 -11.73 27.96
N TRP A 496 -18.80 -12.44 27.07
CA TRP A 496 -18.82 -13.90 27.02
C TRP A 496 -18.12 -14.54 28.23
N GLU A 497 -17.19 -13.84 28.86
CA GLU A 497 -16.49 -14.31 30.06
C GLU A 497 -17.35 -14.12 31.31
N ASP A 498 -18.16 -13.05 31.33
CA ASP A 498 -19.09 -12.75 32.42
C ASP A 498 -20.33 -13.67 32.43
N SER A 499 -20.73 -14.23 31.27
CA SER A 499 -21.94 -15.05 31.14
C SER A 499 -21.76 -16.54 31.46
N GLY A 500 -20.52 -17.03 31.59
CA GLY A 500 -20.24 -18.43 31.96
C GLY A 500 -20.66 -19.51 30.94
N ASP A 501 -21.05 -19.10 29.73
CA ASP A 501 -21.45 -19.99 28.62
C ASP A 501 -20.27 -20.58 27.85
#